data_AF-A0A7Y6PNW3-F1
#
_entry.id   AF-A0A7Y6PNW3-F1
#
_cell.length_a   1.000
_cell.length_b   1.000
_cell.length_c   1.000
_cell.angle_alpha   90.00
_cell.angle_beta   90.00
_cell.angle_gamma   90.00
#
_symmetry.space_group_name_H-M   'P 1'
#
loop_
_entity.id
_entity.type
_entity.pdbx_description
1 polymer ?
#
loop_
_entity_poly.entity_id
_entity_poly.type
_entity_poly.pdbx_seq_one_letter_code
_entity_poly.pdbx_strand_id
1 'polypeptide(L)'
;VVLAAYGVGTDAATTVTVLATKADNITNGVRLDDELVALGPPEWTRQLEARAAIARQTPLVAPRELLLLRDHAMPKQAPGAVLRVTARLPFDARVSLARQTGIELAPAQLSVWADVVDDFALIVDADAADPGDKKNKDAVKRMHASLETLLHGLAAEPVIRALGVPTSLTDARFIEQGTWVRAVVAIGPRHLSRAVERARAMLAPAS
;
A
#
# COMPACT_ATOMS: atom_id res chain seq x y z
N VAL A 1 15.00 1.20 -8.67
CA VAL A 1 14.01 1.45 -7.60
C VAL A 1 12.62 1.10 -8.15
N VAL A 2 11.81 0.33 -7.43
CA VAL A 2 10.40 0.11 -7.84
C VAL A 2 9.62 1.37 -7.49
N LEU A 3 9.09 2.06 -8.49
CA LEU A 3 8.36 3.32 -8.32
C LEU A 3 6.86 3.12 -8.11
N ALA A 4 6.31 2.05 -8.67
CA ALA A 4 4.93 1.67 -8.45
C ALA A 4 4.71 0.19 -8.78
N ALA A 5 3.87 -0.48 -7.98
CA ALA A 5 3.30 -1.78 -8.29
C ALA A 5 1.77 -1.62 -8.26
N TYR A 6 1.11 -1.88 -9.40
CA TYR A 6 -0.34 -1.84 -9.49
C TYR A 6 -0.88 -3.26 -9.67
N GLY A 7 -1.75 -3.69 -8.76
CA GLY A 7 -2.64 -4.81 -9.01
C GLY A 7 -3.90 -4.28 -9.69
N VAL A 8 -4.17 -4.71 -10.92
CA VAL A 8 -5.43 -4.37 -11.59
C VAL A 8 -6.38 -5.55 -11.44
N GLY A 9 -7.49 -5.32 -10.74
CA GLY A 9 -8.43 -6.36 -10.32
C GLY A 9 -9.21 -6.97 -11.49
N THR A 10 -8.77 -8.13 -11.93
CA THR A 10 -9.59 -9.22 -12.49
C THR A 10 -9.18 -10.52 -11.80
N ASP A 11 -9.90 -11.63 -12.02
CA ASP A 11 -9.65 -12.94 -11.37
C ASP A 11 -8.21 -13.47 -11.55
N ALA A 12 -7.47 -12.91 -12.51
CA ALA A 12 -6.02 -13.04 -12.64
C ALA A 12 -5.35 -11.75 -12.20
N ALA A 13 -5.19 -11.54 -10.88
CA ALA A 13 -4.49 -10.38 -10.33
C ALA A 13 -3.08 -10.29 -10.95
N THR A 14 -2.93 -9.41 -11.94
CA THR A 14 -1.68 -9.25 -12.67
C THR A 14 -1.01 -7.98 -12.21
N THR A 15 0.23 -8.15 -11.75
CA THR A 15 1.02 -7.04 -11.20
C THR A 15 1.79 -6.38 -12.32
N VAL A 16 1.70 -5.06 -12.40
CA VAL A 16 2.58 -4.24 -13.24
C VAL A 16 3.55 -3.50 -12.34
N THR A 17 4.84 -3.68 -12.58
CA THR A 17 5.93 -3.06 -11.82
C THR A 17 6.62 -2.04 -12.70
N VAL A 18 6.72 -0.79 -12.26
CA VAL A 18 7.51 0.25 -12.94
C VAL A 18 8.80 0.49 -12.16
N LEU A 19 9.93 0.33 -12.84
CA LEU A 19 11.27 0.49 -12.30
C LEU A 19 11.88 1.80 -12.78
N ALA A 20 12.37 2.63 -11.85
CA ALA A 20 13.38 3.64 -12.16
C ALA A 20 14.75 2.96 -12.31
N THR A 21 15.27 2.91 -13.54
CA THR A 21 16.56 2.34 -13.91
C THR A 21 17.09 2.88 -15.25
N LYS A 22 18.40 3.15 -15.30
CA LYS A 22 19.15 3.45 -16.54
C LYS A 22 19.71 2.19 -17.21
N ALA A 23 19.49 1.01 -16.64
CA ALA A 23 19.99 -0.24 -17.22
C ALA A 23 19.21 -0.54 -18.51
N ASP A 24 19.90 -0.68 -19.64
CA ASP A 24 19.27 -0.89 -20.95
C ASP A 24 18.63 -2.28 -21.10
N ASN A 25 19.17 -3.29 -20.42
CA ASN A 25 18.80 -4.70 -20.59
C ASN A 25 18.03 -5.26 -19.40
N ILE A 26 16.77 -4.84 -19.22
CA ILE A 26 15.86 -5.50 -18.28
C ILE A 26 15.08 -6.58 -19.05
N THR A 27 15.30 -7.85 -18.73
CA THR A 27 14.57 -8.98 -19.33
C THR A 27 13.06 -8.80 -19.17
N ASN A 28 12.30 -8.93 -20.26
CA ASN A 28 10.85 -8.70 -20.33
C ASN A 28 10.40 -7.27 -19.94
N GLY A 29 11.31 -6.31 -19.92
CA GLY A 29 11.03 -4.90 -19.64
C GLY A 29 10.58 -4.13 -20.88
N VAL A 30 9.49 -3.36 -20.74
CA VAL A 30 9.04 -2.38 -21.73
C VAL A 30 9.52 -1.00 -21.31
N ARG A 31 10.35 -0.36 -22.13
CA ARG A 31 10.89 0.99 -21.86
C ARG A 31 9.78 2.02 -21.98
N LEU A 32 9.52 2.77 -20.90
CA LEU A 32 8.52 3.85 -20.90
C LEU A 32 9.17 5.21 -21.23
N ASP A 33 10.35 5.49 -20.65
CA ASP A 33 11.20 6.64 -20.94
C ASP A 33 12.68 6.32 -20.62
N ASP A 34 13.57 7.32 -20.65
CA ASP A 34 15.02 7.16 -20.44
C ASP A 34 15.39 6.54 -19.07
N GLU A 35 14.53 6.68 -18.07
CA GLU A 35 14.77 6.19 -16.71
C GLU A 35 13.71 5.18 -16.24
N LEU A 36 12.66 4.88 -17.01
CA LEU A 36 11.53 4.05 -16.59
C LEU A 36 11.36 2.79 -17.43
N VAL A 37 11.22 1.65 -16.77
CA VAL A 37 10.90 0.35 -17.38
C VAL A 37 9.68 -0.26 -16.71
N ALA A 38 8.70 -0.70 -17.49
CA ALA A 38 7.55 -1.48 -17.01
C ALA A 38 7.80 -2.99 -17.16
N LEU A 39 7.39 -3.75 -16.16
CA LEU A 39 7.36 -5.21 -16.15
C LEU A 39 5.93 -5.66 -15.84
N GLY A 40 5.44 -6.65 -16.56
CA GLY A 40 4.10 -7.18 -16.36
C GLY A 40 3.54 -7.74 -17.66
N PRO A 41 2.25 -8.08 -17.69
CA PRO A 41 1.64 -8.65 -18.88
C PRO A 41 1.67 -7.70 -20.07
N PRO A 42 1.74 -8.24 -21.31
CA PRO A 42 1.81 -7.44 -22.53
C PRO A 42 0.65 -6.45 -22.70
N GLU A 43 -0.56 -6.81 -22.27
CA GLU A 43 -1.75 -5.95 -22.38
C GLU A 43 -1.67 -4.69 -21.51
N TRP A 44 -1.03 -4.78 -20.34
CA TRP A 44 -0.88 -3.65 -19.43
C TRP A 44 0.36 -2.81 -19.74
N THR A 45 1.47 -3.47 -20.04
CA THR A 45 2.70 -2.78 -20.42
C THR A 45 2.51 -1.99 -21.72
N ARG A 46 1.73 -2.50 -22.69
CA ARG A 46 1.32 -1.73 -23.88
C ARG A 46 0.49 -0.48 -23.56
N GLN A 47 -0.42 -0.56 -22.58
CA GLN A 47 -1.16 0.63 -22.14
C GLN A 47 -0.24 1.66 -21.51
N LEU A 48 0.73 1.23 -20.69
CA LEU A 48 1.72 2.12 -20.10
C LEU A 48 2.62 2.76 -21.16
N GLU A 49 3.07 1.99 -22.14
CA GLU A 49 3.87 2.50 -23.26
C GLU A 49 3.10 3.57 -24.05
N ALA A 50 1.83 3.30 -24.40
CA ALA A 50 0.97 4.27 -25.07
C ALA A 50 0.79 5.55 -24.24
N ARG A 51 0.60 5.42 -22.92
CA ARG A 51 0.51 6.60 -22.03
C ARG A 51 1.83 7.35 -21.90
N ALA A 52 2.96 6.66 -21.87
CA ALA A 52 4.27 7.28 -21.83
C ALA A 52 4.58 8.04 -23.12
N ALA A 53 4.16 7.51 -24.28
CA ALA A 53 4.25 8.22 -25.56
C ALA A 53 3.40 9.51 -25.56
N ILE A 54 2.18 9.47 -25.00
CA ILE A 54 1.34 10.66 -24.82
C ILE A 54 2.00 11.65 -23.83
N ALA A 55 2.58 11.16 -22.73
CA ALA A 55 3.22 11.98 -21.70
C ALA A 55 4.40 12.81 -22.25
N ARG A 56 5.13 12.26 -23.24
CA ARG A 56 6.21 12.97 -23.95
C ARG A 56 5.72 14.15 -24.79
N GLN A 57 4.47 14.11 -25.25
CA GLN A 57 3.85 15.20 -26.01
C GLN A 57 3.15 16.21 -25.10
N THR A 58 2.47 15.70 -24.07
CA THR A 58 1.75 16.49 -23.07
C THR A 58 2.00 15.89 -21.70
N PRO A 59 2.65 16.59 -20.76
CA PRO A 59 2.93 16.07 -19.43
C PRO A 59 1.66 15.56 -18.75
N LEU A 60 1.65 14.28 -18.37
CA LEU A 60 0.56 13.71 -17.59
C LEU A 60 0.64 14.26 -16.16
N VAL A 61 -0.22 15.23 -15.85
CA VAL A 61 -0.34 15.77 -14.50
C VAL A 61 -1.29 14.89 -13.71
N ALA A 62 -0.79 14.30 -12.62
CA ALA A 62 -1.64 13.56 -11.69
C ALA A 62 -2.74 14.51 -11.15
N PRO A 63 -4.01 14.07 -11.11
CA PRO A 63 -5.09 14.88 -10.54
C PRO A 63 -4.73 15.37 -9.14
N ARG A 64 -4.91 16.66 -8.87
CA ARG A 64 -4.56 17.29 -7.58
C ARG A 64 -5.12 16.52 -6.39
N GLU A 65 -6.35 16.03 -6.51
CA GLU A 65 -7.00 15.31 -5.44
C GLU A 65 -6.35 13.95 -5.13
N LEU A 66 -5.76 13.28 -6.14
CA LEU A 66 -4.98 12.06 -5.92
C LEU A 66 -3.64 12.36 -5.26
N LEU A 67 -2.99 13.47 -5.60
CA LEU A 67 -1.77 13.92 -4.92
C LEU A 67 -2.03 14.27 -3.46
N LEU A 68 -3.12 14.99 -3.18
CA LEU A 68 -3.56 15.28 -1.81
C LEU A 68 -3.85 14.00 -1.02
N LEU A 69 -4.53 13.03 -1.63
CA LEU A 69 -4.76 11.73 -1.00
C LEU A 69 -3.45 10.97 -0.76
N ARG A 70 -2.53 10.98 -1.72
CA ARG A 70 -1.22 10.33 -1.61
C ARG A 70 -0.40 10.88 -0.46
N ASP A 71 -0.48 12.18 -0.22
CA ASP A 71 0.26 12.87 0.84
C ASP A 71 -0.49 12.79 2.20
N HIS A 72 -1.73 12.27 2.23
CA HIS A 72 -2.56 12.23 3.43
C HIS A 72 -1.93 11.41 4.57
N ALA A 73 -1.50 10.17 4.28
CA ALA A 73 -0.83 9.30 5.26
C ALA A 73 0.64 9.70 5.54
N MET A 74 1.23 10.59 4.74
CA MET A 74 2.63 10.97 4.85
C MET A 74 2.83 11.95 6.03
N PRO A 75 3.78 11.70 6.94
CA PRO A 75 4.14 12.67 7.98
C PRO A 75 4.66 13.98 7.35
N LYS A 76 4.31 15.13 7.94
CA LYS A 76 4.61 16.47 7.39
C LYS A 76 6.10 16.73 7.08
N GLN A 77 7.02 15.99 7.70
CA GLN A 77 8.47 16.17 7.58
C GLN A 77 9.18 14.91 7.09
N ALA A 78 8.45 13.89 6.61
CA ALA A 78 9.08 12.70 6.06
C ALA A 78 9.82 13.07 4.76
N PRO A 79 11.11 12.70 4.61
CA PRO A 79 11.87 13.01 3.39
C PRO A 79 11.46 12.14 2.20
N GLY A 80 10.82 10.99 2.45
CA GLY A 80 10.46 10.01 1.44
C GLY A 80 9.59 8.88 1.99
N ALA A 81 9.52 7.78 1.26
CA ALA A 81 8.87 6.54 1.65
C ALA A 81 9.45 5.38 0.82
N VAL A 82 9.63 4.21 1.42
CA VAL A 82 9.91 2.97 0.68
C VAL A 82 8.64 2.46 -0.01
N LEU A 83 7.46 2.72 0.56
CA LEU A 83 6.17 2.32 -0.01
C LEU A 83 5.17 3.47 0.08
N ARG A 84 4.47 3.74 -1.03
CA ARG A 84 3.29 4.59 -1.07
C ARG A 84 2.19 3.91 -1.86
N VAL A 85 1.02 3.78 -1.26
CA VAL A 85 -0.18 3.27 -1.93
C VAL A 85 -1.27 4.32 -1.82
N THR A 86 -2.00 4.53 -2.90
CA THR A 86 -3.12 5.47 -2.93
C THR A 86 -4.21 4.89 -3.80
N ALA A 87 -5.40 4.75 -3.24
CA ALA A 87 -6.52 4.16 -3.95
C ALA A 87 -7.82 4.92 -3.68
N ARG A 88 -8.61 5.09 -4.73
CA ARG A 88 -10.05 5.38 -4.66
C ARG A 88 -10.76 4.12 -5.07
N LEU A 89 -11.49 3.51 -4.15
CA LEU A 89 -12.08 2.21 -4.36
C LEU A 89 -13.54 2.38 -4.82
N PRO A 90 -13.86 2.09 -6.11
CA PRO A 90 -15.25 2.01 -6.53
C PRO A 90 -15.97 0.88 -5.79
N PHE A 91 -17.31 0.88 -5.82
CA PHE A 91 -18.13 -0.08 -5.08
C PHE A 91 -17.67 -1.54 -5.24
N ASP A 92 -17.45 -2.01 -6.47
CA ASP A 92 -17.01 -3.39 -6.72
C ASP A 92 -15.64 -3.71 -6.12
N ALA A 93 -14.70 -2.76 -6.18
CA ALA A 93 -13.38 -2.93 -5.56
C ALA A 93 -13.47 -2.99 -4.04
N ARG A 94 -14.39 -2.24 -3.43
CA ARG A 94 -14.66 -2.33 -1.99
C ARG A 94 -15.27 -3.68 -1.61
N VAL A 95 -16.23 -4.18 -2.40
CA VAL A 95 -16.82 -5.50 -2.17
C VAL A 95 -15.76 -6.60 -2.29
N SER A 96 -14.88 -6.52 -3.29
CA SER A 96 -13.77 -7.46 -3.45
C SER A 96 -12.80 -7.40 -2.27
N LEU A 97 -12.38 -6.19 -1.87
CA LEU A 97 -11.49 -5.98 -0.72
C LEU A 97 -12.10 -6.53 0.57
N ALA A 98 -13.38 -6.25 0.83
CA ALA A 98 -14.11 -6.74 2.00
C ALA A 98 -14.10 -8.28 2.05
N ARG A 99 -14.32 -8.96 0.91
CA ARG A 99 -14.27 -10.42 0.83
C ARG A 99 -12.88 -10.99 1.08
N GLN A 100 -11.85 -10.34 0.54
CA GLN A 100 -10.46 -10.81 0.68
C GLN A 100 -9.90 -10.62 2.09
N THR A 101 -10.30 -9.53 2.75
CA THR A 101 -9.72 -9.12 4.03
C THR A 101 -10.61 -9.42 5.24
N GLY A 102 -11.87 -9.78 5.01
CA GLY A 102 -12.88 -9.90 6.07
C GLY A 102 -13.32 -8.57 6.67
N ILE A 103 -12.86 -7.43 6.13
CA ILE A 103 -13.25 -6.10 6.58
C ILE A 103 -14.67 -5.82 6.09
N GLU A 104 -15.64 -5.72 7.02
CA GLU A 104 -17.05 -5.49 6.65
C GLU A 104 -17.26 -4.15 5.93
N LEU A 105 -16.47 -3.13 6.28
CA LEU A 105 -16.53 -1.79 5.70
C LEU A 105 -15.22 -1.47 5.01
N ALA A 106 -15.08 -1.90 3.75
CA ALA A 106 -13.94 -1.49 2.93
C ALA A 106 -13.96 0.03 2.70
N PRO A 107 -12.82 0.73 2.81
CA PRO A 107 -12.77 2.18 2.73
C PRO A 107 -13.10 2.68 1.32
N ALA A 108 -13.68 3.87 1.20
CA ALA A 108 -13.84 4.52 -0.10
C ALA A 108 -12.51 5.04 -0.66
N GLN A 109 -11.62 5.45 0.23
CA GLN A 109 -10.29 5.95 -0.11
C GLN A 109 -9.26 5.39 0.86
N LEU A 110 -8.08 5.08 0.33
CA LEU A 110 -6.96 4.55 1.08
C LEU A 110 -5.70 5.33 0.74
N SER A 111 -4.95 5.72 1.76
CA SER A 111 -3.59 6.23 1.65
C SER A 111 -2.69 5.43 2.56
N VAL A 112 -1.63 4.86 2.02
CA VAL A 112 -0.62 4.11 2.77
C VAL A 112 0.72 4.76 2.54
N TRP A 113 1.44 4.99 3.63
CA TRP A 113 2.83 5.40 3.64
C TRP A 113 3.60 4.41 4.51
N ALA A 114 4.70 3.86 3.99
CA ALA A 114 5.62 3.10 4.81
C ALA A 114 7.06 3.46 4.46
N ASP A 115 7.91 3.46 5.49
CA ASP A 115 9.32 3.73 5.34
C ASP A 115 10.14 2.80 6.23
N VAL A 116 11.34 2.48 5.74
CA VAL A 116 12.27 1.56 6.41
C VAL A 116 13.66 2.15 6.30
N VAL A 117 14.19 2.58 7.45
CA VAL A 117 15.58 3.02 7.58
C VAL A 117 16.22 2.23 8.72
N ASP A 118 16.39 2.84 9.90
CA ASP A 118 16.83 2.15 11.11
C ASP A 118 15.64 1.53 11.86
N ASP A 119 14.45 2.11 11.69
CA ASP A 119 13.17 1.62 12.15
C ASP A 119 12.21 1.38 10.97
N PHE A 120 11.07 0.77 11.28
CA PHE A 120 9.98 0.61 10.33
C PHE A 120 8.79 1.41 10.83
N ALA A 121 8.19 2.19 9.93
CA ALA A 121 6.93 2.89 10.18
C ALA A 121 5.96 2.61 9.03
N LEU A 122 4.70 2.32 9.38
CA LEU A 122 3.59 2.16 8.46
C LEU A 122 2.42 3.01 8.96
N ILE A 123 1.92 3.87 8.09
CA ILE A 123 0.73 4.70 8.34
C ILE A 123 -0.30 4.35 7.26
N VAL A 124 -1.49 4.00 7.71
CA VAL A 124 -2.64 3.70 6.87
C VAL A 124 -3.77 4.65 7.22
N ASP A 125 -4.18 5.47 6.26
CA ASP A 125 -5.38 6.30 6.36
C ASP A 125 -6.49 5.69 5.51
N ALA A 126 -7.61 5.38 6.16
CA ALA A 126 -8.78 4.79 5.56
C ALA A 126 -10.00 5.72 5.72
N ASP A 127 -10.63 6.08 4.61
CA ASP A 127 -11.85 6.89 4.62
C ASP A 127 -13.07 5.99 4.81
N ALA A 128 -13.74 6.14 5.95
CA ALA A 128 -14.96 5.42 6.29
C ALA A 128 -16.21 6.04 5.64
N ALA A 129 -16.07 7.12 4.86
CA ALA A 129 -17.18 7.69 4.12
C ALA A 129 -17.73 6.69 3.09
N ASP A 130 -19.03 6.43 3.13
CA ASP A 130 -19.73 5.69 2.08
C ASP A 130 -20.43 6.69 1.14
N PRO A 131 -20.17 6.68 -0.18
CA PRO A 131 -20.89 7.50 -1.13
C PRO A 131 -22.38 7.14 -1.13
N GLY A 132 -23.19 7.89 -0.37
CA GLY A 132 -24.64 7.70 -0.28
C GLY A 132 -25.19 7.64 1.14
N ASP A 133 -24.35 7.38 2.15
CA ASP A 133 -24.81 7.29 3.54
C ASP A 133 -24.69 8.63 4.28
N LYS A 134 -25.79 9.38 4.28
CA LYS A 134 -25.90 10.69 4.96
C LYS A 134 -25.96 10.59 6.49
N LYS A 135 -26.03 9.39 7.08
CA LYS A 135 -26.29 9.17 8.51
C LYS A 135 -25.19 8.40 9.25
N ASN A 136 -23.99 8.30 8.69
CA ASN A 136 -23.01 7.34 9.17
C ASN A 136 -22.16 7.87 10.35
N LYS A 137 -22.81 8.24 11.47
CA LYS A 137 -22.13 8.68 12.70
C LYS A 137 -21.21 7.62 13.30
N ASP A 138 -21.46 6.34 12.99
CA ASP A 138 -20.68 5.20 13.51
C ASP A 138 -19.75 4.56 12.47
N ALA A 139 -19.65 5.10 11.24
CA ALA A 139 -18.78 4.56 10.18
C ALA A 139 -17.32 4.47 10.65
N VAL A 140 -16.83 5.55 11.25
CA VAL A 140 -15.46 5.71 11.72
C VAL A 140 -15.15 4.69 12.80
N LYS A 141 -16.04 4.52 13.78
CA LYS A 141 -15.90 3.53 14.85
C LYS A 141 -15.87 2.10 14.32
N ARG A 142 -16.73 1.78 13.35
CA ARG A 142 -16.75 0.45 12.73
C ARG A 142 -15.50 0.19 11.88
N MET A 143 -15.02 1.20 11.14
CA MET A 143 -13.76 1.13 10.41
C MET A 143 -12.58 0.92 11.36
N HIS A 144 -12.51 1.68 12.45
CA HIS A 144 -11.53 1.48 13.51
C HIS A 144 -11.56 0.05 14.04
N ALA A 145 -12.70 -0.43 14.52
CA ALA A 145 -12.84 -1.80 15.03
C ALA A 145 -12.44 -2.87 13.98
N SER A 146 -12.76 -2.64 12.71
CA SER A 146 -12.39 -3.54 11.62
C SER A 146 -10.87 -3.55 11.38
N LEU A 147 -10.23 -2.38 11.34
CA LEU A 147 -8.77 -2.29 11.20
C LEU A 147 -8.05 -2.89 12.41
N GLU A 148 -8.54 -2.63 13.61
CA GLU A 148 -8.03 -3.23 14.85
C GLU A 148 -8.14 -4.76 14.80
N THR A 149 -9.30 -5.29 14.42
CA THR A 149 -9.52 -6.74 14.25
C THR A 149 -8.58 -7.33 13.20
N LEU A 150 -8.38 -6.65 12.07
CA LEU A 150 -7.45 -7.06 11.03
C LEU A 150 -6.02 -7.14 11.55
N LEU A 151 -5.54 -6.10 12.25
CA LEU A 151 -4.18 -6.09 12.81
C LEU A 151 -3.99 -7.17 13.87
N HIS A 152 -5.00 -7.44 14.70
CA HIS A 152 -4.99 -8.56 15.65
C HIS A 152 -4.97 -9.92 14.94
N GLY A 153 -5.73 -10.08 13.86
CA GLY A 153 -5.70 -11.28 13.02
C GLY A 153 -4.32 -11.49 12.41
N LEU A 154 -3.73 -10.45 11.82
CA LEU A 154 -2.37 -10.49 11.29
C LEU A 154 -1.33 -10.79 12.37
N ALA A 155 -1.47 -10.24 13.59
CA ALA A 155 -0.60 -10.56 14.71
C ALA A 155 -0.69 -12.04 15.14
N ALA A 156 -1.81 -12.70 14.85
CA ALA A 156 -1.99 -14.12 15.13
C ALA A 156 -1.33 -15.03 14.09
N GLU A 157 -1.00 -14.53 12.90
CA GLU A 157 -0.42 -15.31 11.81
C GLU A 157 0.93 -15.95 12.22
N PRO A 158 1.15 -17.25 11.95
CA PRO A 158 2.37 -17.95 12.34
C PRO A 158 3.65 -17.27 11.84
N VAL A 159 3.62 -16.74 10.60
CA VAL A 159 4.76 -16.03 10.02
C VAL A 159 5.07 -14.73 10.78
N ILE A 160 4.06 -13.97 11.18
CA ILE A 160 4.22 -12.71 11.93
C ILE A 160 4.73 -12.99 13.34
N ARG A 161 4.22 -14.04 13.99
CA ARG A 161 4.72 -14.51 15.28
C ARG A 161 6.17 -14.97 15.19
N ALA A 162 6.52 -15.72 14.15
CA ALA A 162 7.89 -16.17 13.89
C ALA A 162 8.85 -14.97 13.71
N LEU A 163 8.43 -13.94 12.98
CA LEU A 163 9.17 -12.68 12.84
C LEU A 163 9.32 -11.91 14.16
N GLY A 164 8.47 -12.15 15.15
CA GLY A 164 8.56 -11.52 16.46
C GLY A 164 8.03 -10.09 16.53
N VAL A 165 7.10 -9.74 15.63
CA VAL A 165 6.49 -8.41 15.57
C VAL A 165 4.97 -8.35 15.86
N PRO A 166 4.33 -9.33 16.55
CA PRO A 166 2.88 -9.28 16.76
C PRO A 166 2.46 -8.08 17.63
N THR A 167 3.26 -7.72 18.64
CA THR A 167 2.95 -6.58 19.53
C THR A 167 2.98 -5.24 18.79
N SER A 168 3.83 -5.08 17.79
CA SER A 168 3.85 -3.86 16.96
C SER A 168 2.56 -3.69 16.16
N LEU A 169 1.83 -4.77 15.87
CA LEU A 169 0.53 -4.73 15.20
C LEU A 169 -0.62 -4.53 16.20
N THR A 170 -0.61 -5.23 17.33
CA THR A 170 -1.67 -5.09 18.35
C THR A 170 -1.63 -3.74 19.06
N ASP A 171 -0.43 -3.17 19.23
CA ASP A 171 -0.24 -1.86 19.88
C ASP A 171 -0.28 -0.71 18.87
N ALA A 172 -0.78 -0.98 17.65
CA ALA A 172 -0.95 0.05 16.64
C ALA A 172 -1.80 1.19 17.18
N ARG A 173 -1.37 2.42 16.91
CA ARG A 173 -2.09 3.62 17.35
C ARG A 173 -3.15 3.98 16.33
N PHE A 174 -4.38 4.15 16.79
CA PHE A 174 -5.49 4.65 16.00
C PHE A 174 -5.77 6.13 16.28
N ILE A 175 -6.06 6.90 15.23
CA ILE A 175 -6.45 8.31 15.31
C ILE A 175 -7.65 8.51 14.40
N GLU A 176 -8.76 8.99 14.96
CA GLU A 176 -9.99 9.29 14.23
C GLU A 176 -10.06 10.79 13.91
N GLN A 177 -10.26 11.15 12.64
CA GLN A 177 -10.37 12.54 12.21
C GLN A 177 -11.40 12.70 11.08
N GLY A 178 -12.56 13.29 11.39
CA GLY A 178 -13.64 13.41 10.41
C GLY A 178 -14.17 12.04 10.02
N THR A 179 -14.12 11.69 8.73
CA THR A 179 -14.48 10.34 8.23
C THR A 179 -13.28 9.39 8.18
N TRP A 180 -12.08 9.85 8.53
CA TRP A 180 -10.85 9.10 8.41
C TRP A 180 -10.48 8.36 9.69
N VAL A 181 -9.99 7.15 9.53
CA VAL A 181 -9.27 6.41 10.56
C VAL A 181 -7.82 6.23 10.11
N ARG A 182 -6.90 6.72 10.93
CA ARG A 182 -5.46 6.53 10.77
C ARG A 182 -4.99 5.42 11.68
N ALA A 183 -4.39 4.37 11.14
CA ALA A 183 -3.65 3.36 11.86
C ALA A 183 -2.14 3.60 11.72
N VAL A 184 -1.40 3.59 12.83
CA VAL A 184 0.05 3.78 12.86
C VAL A 184 0.70 2.57 13.51
N VAL A 185 1.52 1.87 12.73
CA VAL A 185 2.37 0.76 13.17
C VAL A 185 3.82 1.23 13.15
N ALA A 186 4.54 1.01 14.25
CA ALA A 186 5.96 1.32 14.33
C ALA A 186 6.74 0.14 14.94
N ILE A 187 7.91 -0.14 14.38
CA ILE A 187 8.84 -1.15 14.87
C ILE A 187 10.19 -0.47 15.06
N GLY A 188 10.57 -0.25 16.32
CA GLY A 188 11.83 0.41 16.65
C GLY A 188 13.06 -0.42 16.23
N PRO A 189 14.25 0.20 16.18
CA PRO A 189 15.42 -0.39 15.50
C PRO A 189 15.87 -1.75 16.03
N ARG A 190 15.86 -1.93 17.35
CA ARG A 190 16.23 -3.21 17.98
C ARG A 190 15.28 -4.35 17.61
N HIS A 191 13.98 -4.06 17.50
CA HIS A 191 12.98 -5.05 17.13
C HIS A 191 13.05 -5.36 15.64
N LEU A 192 13.26 -4.33 14.81
CA LEU A 192 13.44 -4.50 13.37
C LEU A 192 14.66 -5.37 13.05
N SER A 193 15.82 -5.10 13.66
CA SER A 193 17.03 -5.92 13.47
C SER A 193 16.77 -7.40 13.78
N ARG A 194 16.11 -7.69 14.91
CA ARG A 194 15.75 -9.07 15.29
C ARG A 194 14.76 -9.71 14.30
N ALA A 195 13.79 -8.95 13.82
CA ALA A 195 12.82 -9.44 12.83
C ALA A 195 13.52 -9.78 11.51
N VAL A 196 14.48 -8.95 11.07
CA VAL A 196 15.30 -9.20 9.88
C VAL A 196 16.19 -10.44 10.05
N GLU A 197 16.84 -10.60 11.21
CA GLU A 197 17.63 -11.81 11.52
C GLU A 197 16.78 -13.08 11.47
N ARG A 198 15.58 -13.05 12.06
CA ARG A 198 14.63 -14.17 12.02
C ARG A 198 14.15 -14.45 10.61
N ALA A 199 13.80 -13.42 9.84
CA ALA A 199 13.42 -13.57 8.43
C ALA A 199 14.53 -14.22 7.61
N ARG A 200 15.79 -13.80 7.81
CA ARG A 200 16.95 -14.40 7.14
C ARG A 200 17.10 -15.88 7.49
N ALA A 201 16.95 -16.23 8.76
CA ALA A 201 17.01 -17.63 9.19
C ALA A 201 15.88 -18.47 8.58
N MET A 202 14.66 -17.93 8.44
CA MET A 202 13.52 -18.60 7.81
C MET A 202 13.70 -18.81 6.30
N LEU A 203 14.41 -17.90 5.63
CA LEU A 203 14.68 -17.95 4.19
C LEU A 203 15.97 -18.71 3.84
N ALA A 204 16.78 -19.08 4.84
CA ALA A 204 17.98 -19.87 4.62
C ALA A 204 17.59 -21.26 4.09
N PRO A 205 18.31 -21.79 3.07
CA PRO A 205 18.05 -23.14 2.59
C PRO A 205 18.25 -24.15 3.73
N ALA A 206 17.36 -25.14 3.81
CA ALA A 206 17.49 -26.22 4.78
C ALA A 206 18.82 -26.95 4.54
N SER A 207 19.76 -26.76 5.47
CA SER A 207 21.06 -27.42 5.52
C SER A 207 20.93 -28.86 5.97
#